data_AF-A0A6H9L320-F1
#
_entry.id   AF-A0A6H9L320-F1
#
_cell.length_a   1.000
_cell.length_b   1.000
_cell.length_c   1.000
_cell.angle_alpha   90.00
_cell.angle_beta   90.00
_cell.angle_gamma   90.00
#
_symmetry.space_group_name_H-M   'P 1'
#
loop_
_entity.id
_entity.type
_entity.pdbx_description
1 polymer ?
#
loop_
_entity_poly.entity_id
_entity_poly.type
_entity_poly.pdbx_seq_one_letter_code
_entity_poly.pdbx_strand_id
1 'polypeptide(L)'
;MVSFLTFIRIHQLSCFMDKHVLIMMEVKMKAIRLLVFLILPVFWLLAFSNNNSDDTRSKEQSWQAPKEAAKVQNPYKGKVNAARDGAKIFAQQCAPCHGNSGKGDGIAAQFLETKVSNLKDKIIQQQKDGEIFWKISNGKAPMPAFKDILSDEQKWQLIAFLRTFDVPKKGGRK
;
A
#
# COMPACT_ATOMS: atom_id res chain seq x y z
N MET A 1 -59.28 16.14 -53.86
CA MET A 1 -58.37 15.18 -54.54
C MET A 1 -56.96 15.75 -54.77
N VAL A 2 -56.49 16.74 -54.00
CA VAL A 2 -55.18 17.40 -54.22
C VAL A 2 -54.11 17.03 -53.18
N SER A 3 -54.46 16.28 -52.13
CA SER A 3 -53.53 15.96 -51.01
C SER A 3 -52.85 14.59 -51.09
N PHE A 4 -53.21 13.72 -52.05
CA PHE A 4 -52.63 12.38 -52.17
C PHE A 4 -51.42 12.31 -53.11
N LEU A 5 -51.33 13.23 -54.08
CA LEU A 5 -50.24 13.23 -55.08
C LEU A 5 -48.95 13.86 -54.55
N THR A 6 -49.02 14.73 -53.55
CA THR A 6 -47.84 15.34 -52.92
C THR A 6 -47.09 14.38 -52.00
N PHE A 7 -47.77 13.37 -51.45
CA PHE A 7 -47.17 12.41 -50.52
C PHE A 7 -46.32 11.35 -51.24
N ILE A 8 -46.72 10.93 -52.44
CA ILE A 8 -45.99 9.94 -53.24
C ILE A 8 -44.64 10.50 -53.75
N ARG A 9 -44.56 11.81 -54.00
CA ARG A 9 -43.35 12.45 -54.53
C ARG A 9 -42.26 12.67 -53.49
N ILE A 10 -42.59 12.75 -52.20
CA ILE A 10 -41.62 12.95 -51.11
C ILE A 10 -40.96 11.62 -50.71
N HIS A 11 -41.62 10.49 -50.90
CA HIS A 11 -41.10 9.18 -50.46
C HIS A 11 -40.03 8.58 -51.39
N GLN A 12 -39.93 9.03 -52.64
CA GLN A 12 -38.98 8.49 -53.63
C GLN A 12 -37.57 9.13 -53.55
N LEU A 13 -37.41 10.29 -52.89
CA LEU A 13 -36.11 10.96 -52.75
C LEU A 13 -35.29 10.43 -51.56
N SER A 14 -35.92 9.82 -50.57
CA SER A 14 -35.26 9.32 -49.36
C SER A 14 -34.50 7.99 -49.56
N CYS A 15 -34.81 7.23 -50.62
CA CYS A 15 -34.21 5.90 -50.86
C CYS A 15 -32.99 5.91 -51.79
N PHE A 16 -32.69 7.01 -52.49
CA PHE A 16 -31.55 7.05 -53.41
C PHE A 16 -30.21 7.35 -52.71
N MET A 17 -30.24 7.85 -51.47
CA MET A 17 -29.03 8.26 -50.74
C MET A 17 -28.42 7.19 -49.82
N ASP A 18 -28.97 5.98 -49.75
CA ASP A 18 -28.62 5.01 -48.69
C ASP A 18 -27.46 4.07 -49.08
N LYS A 19 -27.43 3.59 -50.33
CA LYS A 19 -26.42 2.61 -50.76
C LYS A 19 -25.00 3.19 -50.87
N HIS A 20 -24.88 4.45 -51.29
CA HIS A 20 -23.57 5.10 -51.41
C HIS A 20 -22.97 5.47 -50.04
N VAL A 21 -23.80 5.87 -49.08
CA VAL A 21 -23.35 6.20 -47.71
C VAL A 21 -22.86 4.95 -46.99
N LEU A 22 -23.55 3.81 -47.13
CA LEU A 22 -23.13 2.54 -46.54
C LEU A 22 -21.79 2.01 -47.10
N ILE A 23 -21.58 2.08 -48.43
CA ILE A 23 -20.30 1.68 -49.06
C ILE A 23 -19.16 2.62 -48.63
N MET A 24 -19.42 3.93 -48.56
CA MET A 24 -18.44 4.90 -48.05
C MET A 24 -18.07 4.65 -46.58
N MET A 25 -19.04 4.23 -45.74
CA MET A 25 -18.82 3.87 -44.34
C MET A 25 -17.98 2.60 -44.20
N GLU A 26 -18.22 1.56 -45.01
CA GLU A 26 -17.40 0.34 -44.99
C GLU A 26 -15.95 0.59 -45.45
N VAL A 27 -15.76 1.41 -46.50
CA VAL A 27 -14.42 1.78 -46.99
C VAL A 27 -13.68 2.64 -45.96
N LYS A 28 -14.37 3.61 -45.33
CA LYS A 28 -13.81 4.40 -44.23
C LYS A 28 -13.45 3.53 -43.02
N MET A 29 -14.30 2.58 -42.63
CA MET A 29 -14.06 1.68 -41.50
C MET A 29 -12.89 0.70 -41.77
N LYS A 30 -12.74 0.20 -43.01
CA LYS A 30 -11.58 -0.61 -43.41
C LYS A 30 -10.28 0.20 -43.44
N ALA A 31 -10.31 1.44 -43.93
CA ALA A 31 -9.16 2.34 -43.92
C ALA A 31 -8.74 2.73 -42.50
N ILE A 32 -9.71 3.03 -41.62
CA ILE A 32 -9.47 3.32 -40.19
C ILE A 32 -8.88 2.09 -39.50
N ARG A 33 -9.39 0.88 -39.76
CA ARG A 33 -8.82 -0.36 -39.20
C ARG A 33 -7.37 -0.58 -39.67
N LEU A 34 -7.07 -0.42 -40.96
CA LEU A 34 -5.71 -0.57 -41.48
C LEU A 34 -4.74 0.48 -40.91
N LEU A 35 -5.18 1.73 -40.77
CA LEU A 35 -4.39 2.77 -40.12
C LEU A 35 -4.16 2.44 -38.65
N VAL A 36 -5.19 2.08 -37.88
CA VAL A 36 -5.05 1.71 -36.47
C VAL A 36 -4.09 0.53 -36.28
N PHE A 37 -4.11 -0.49 -37.15
CA PHE A 37 -3.18 -1.63 -37.09
C PHE A 37 -1.72 -1.28 -37.43
N LEU A 38 -1.47 -0.22 -38.21
CA LEU A 38 -0.11 0.23 -38.54
C LEU A 38 0.44 1.25 -37.53
N ILE A 39 -0.43 2.09 -36.94
CA ILE A 39 0.00 3.16 -36.03
C ILE A 39 0.11 2.67 -34.57
N LEU A 40 -0.75 1.73 -34.13
CA LEU A 40 -0.70 1.18 -32.77
C LEU A 40 0.62 0.49 -32.42
N PRO A 41 1.23 -0.37 -33.26
CA PRO A 41 2.51 -0.99 -32.91
C PRO A 41 3.67 0.01 -32.89
N VAL A 42 3.65 1.04 -33.73
CA VAL A 42 4.66 2.12 -33.74
C VAL A 42 4.52 3.02 -32.52
N PHE A 43 3.29 3.33 -32.10
CA PHE A 43 3.01 4.08 -30.88
C PHE A 43 3.38 3.26 -29.62
N TRP A 44 3.15 1.95 -29.63
CA TRP A 44 3.59 1.03 -28.58
C TRP A 44 5.13 0.93 -28.50
N LEU A 45 5.82 0.93 -29.66
CA LEU A 45 7.29 0.94 -29.72
C LEU A 45 7.88 2.24 -29.16
N LEU A 46 7.26 3.39 -29.45
CA LEU A 46 7.69 4.71 -28.94
C LEU A 46 7.38 4.90 -27.45
N ALA A 47 6.27 4.33 -26.96
CA ALA A 47 5.89 4.41 -25.54
C ALA A 47 6.76 3.53 -24.62
N PHE A 48 7.47 2.52 -25.15
CA PHE A 48 8.28 1.59 -24.34
C PHE A 48 9.70 2.10 -24.03
N SER A 49 10.13 3.21 -24.62
CA SER A 49 11.50 3.72 -24.47
C SER A 49 11.68 4.77 -23.36
N ASN A 50 10.84 4.74 -22.32
CA ASN A 50 11.03 5.57 -21.13
C ASN A 50 10.49 4.91 -19.85
N ASN A 51 10.99 3.72 -19.52
CA ASN A 51 10.83 3.16 -18.17
C ASN A 51 11.95 3.68 -17.25
N ASN A 52 11.94 4.99 -17.01
CA ASN A 52 12.76 5.59 -15.97
C ASN A 52 11.99 5.48 -14.65
N SER A 53 12.33 4.47 -13.87
CA SER A 53 12.09 4.28 -12.43
C SER A 53 10.91 5.04 -11.81
N ASP A 54 9.81 4.34 -11.58
CA ASP A 54 8.90 4.69 -10.48
C ASP A 54 8.68 3.47 -9.56
N ASP A 55 9.74 3.14 -8.80
CA ASP A 55 9.77 2.19 -7.67
C ASP A 55 9.02 2.74 -6.43
N THR A 56 8.15 3.74 -6.61
CA THR A 56 7.39 4.36 -5.53
C THR A 56 6.10 3.59 -5.22
N ARG A 57 5.50 2.92 -6.22
CA ARG A 57 4.22 2.19 -6.07
C ARG A 57 4.36 0.80 -5.44
N SER A 58 5.50 0.13 -5.62
CA SER A 58 5.81 -1.18 -5.01
C SER A 58 6.07 -1.09 -3.51
N LYS A 59 6.63 0.05 -3.06
CA LYS A 59 7.02 0.30 -1.68
C LYS A 59 5.84 0.47 -0.74
N GLU A 60 4.74 1.05 -1.25
CA GLU A 60 3.50 1.28 -0.50
C GLU A 60 2.80 -0.04 -0.10
N GLN A 61 3.11 -1.15 -0.78
CA GLN A 61 2.49 -2.45 -0.54
C GLN A 61 3.16 -3.27 0.58
N SER A 62 4.28 -2.83 1.13
CA SER A 62 4.99 -3.53 2.22
C SER A 62 5.11 -2.62 3.45
N TRP A 63 4.85 -3.13 4.67
CA TRP A 63 5.04 -2.37 5.91
C TRP A 63 6.53 -2.27 6.28
N GLN A 64 7.30 -1.69 5.36
CA GLN A 64 8.73 -1.48 5.44
C GLN A 64 9.00 -0.01 5.73
N ALA A 65 9.85 0.25 6.71
CA ALA A 65 10.28 1.60 7.02
C ALA A 65 11.18 2.15 5.89
N PRO A 66 11.19 3.48 5.66
CA PRO A 66 12.11 4.09 4.71
C PRO A 66 13.58 3.84 5.10
N LYS A 67 14.48 3.81 4.12
CA LYS A 67 15.91 3.51 4.33
C LYS A 67 16.58 4.53 5.25
N GLU A 68 16.03 5.73 5.31
CA GLU A 68 16.47 6.85 6.13
C GLU A 68 16.19 6.58 7.61
N ALA A 69 15.04 5.97 7.94
CA ALA A 69 14.69 5.61 9.31
C ALA A 69 15.70 4.60 9.89
N ALA A 70 16.21 3.68 9.06
CA ALA A 70 17.23 2.72 9.43
C ALA A 70 18.59 3.35 9.83
N LYS A 71 18.81 4.65 9.55
CA LYS A 71 20.02 5.39 9.96
C LYS A 71 19.87 6.03 11.34
N VAL A 72 18.64 6.22 11.82
CA VAL A 72 18.37 6.86 13.11
C VAL A 72 18.61 5.86 14.24
N GLN A 73 19.39 6.28 15.24
CA GLN A 73 19.74 5.47 16.40
C GLN A 73 18.98 5.93 17.64
N ASN A 74 18.70 5.01 18.55
CA ASN A 74 18.07 5.32 19.82
C ASN A 74 19.09 5.94 20.80
N PRO A 75 18.93 7.22 21.21
CA PRO A 75 19.85 7.87 22.15
C PRO A 75 19.73 7.34 23.60
N TYR A 76 18.75 6.47 23.87
CA TYR A 76 18.51 5.82 25.16
C TYR A 76 18.85 4.33 25.16
N LYS A 77 19.48 3.82 24.10
CA LYS A 77 19.90 2.42 24.00
C LYS A 77 20.75 2.01 25.21
N GLY A 78 20.36 0.92 25.87
CA GLY A 78 21.06 0.37 27.04
C GLY A 78 20.85 1.13 28.36
N LYS A 79 20.08 2.23 28.38
CA LYS A 79 19.80 2.98 29.61
C LYS A 79 18.66 2.32 30.40
N VAL A 80 18.98 1.80 31.58
CA VAL A 80 18.01 1.09 32.45
C VAL A 80 16.82 1.97 32.84
N ASN A 81 17.05 3.25 33.16
CA ASN A 81 15.98 4.18 33.51
C ASN A 81 15.01 4.40 32.34
N ALA A 82 15.55 4.54 31.12
CA ALA A 82 14.73 4.70 29.92
C ALA A 82 13.90 3.45 29.62
N ALA A 83 14.48 2.25 29.78
CA ALA A 83 13.73 1.01 29.63
C ALA A 83 12.63 0.87 30.70
N ARG A 84 12.88 1.30 31.94
CA ARG A 84 11.87 1.31 33.00
C ARG A 84 10.71 2.25 32.68
N ASP A 85 10.99 3.44 32.16
CA ASP A 85 9.94 4.39 31.80
C ASP A 85 9.19 3.95 30.54
N GLY A 86 9.90 3.36 29.58
CA GLY A 86 9.33 2.66 28.42
C GLY A 86 8.40 1.50 28.80
N ALA A 87 8.70 0.75 29.86
CA ALA A 87 7.85 -0.34 30.35
C ALA A 87 6.47 0.14 30.81
N LYS A 88 6.40 1.32 31.44
CA LYS A 88 5.13 1.93 31.87
C LYS A 88 4.26 2.29 30.66
N ILE A 89 4.88 2.88 29.63
CA ILE A 89 4.21 3.21 28.37
C ILE A 89 3.72 1.94 27.68
N PHE A 90 4.57 0.92 27.60
CA PHE A 90 4.22 -0.37 26.99
C PHE A 90 3.00 -1.00 27.67
N ALA A 91 2.97 -1.02 29.01
CA ALA A 91 1.86 -1.58 29.77
C ALA A 91 0.51 -0.91 29.45
N GLN A 92 0.51 0.40 29.20
CA GLN A 92 -0.71 1.17 28.94
C GLN A 92 -1.13 1.14 27.46
N GLN A 93 -0.16 1.24 26.54
CA GLN A 93 -0.45 1.50 25.12
C GLN A 93 -0.29 0.27 24.23
N CYS A 94 0.60 -0.67 24.60
CA CYS A 94 1.01 -1.76 23.72
C CYS A 94 0.54 -3.13 24.22
N ALA A 95 0.61 -3.36 25.53
CA ALA A 95 0.26 -4.62 26.18
C ALA A 95 -1.19 -5.09 25.95
N PRO A 96 -2.20 -4.22 25.79
CA PRO A 96 -3.56 -4.68 25.46
C PRO A 96 -3.62 -5.56 24.21
N CYS A 97 -2.77 -5.32 23.20
CA CYS A 97 -2.68 -6.13 21.99
C CYS A 97 -1.45 -7.07 22.03
N HIS A 98 -0.28 -6.57 22.42
CA HIS A 98 0.97 -7.34 22.36
C HIS A 98 1.22 -8.25 23.57
N GLY A 99 0.42 -8.12 24.64
CA GLY A 99 0.60 -8.81 25.92
C GLY A 99 1.80 -8.28 26.71
N ASN A 100 1.79 -8.45 28.04
CA ASN A 100 2.89 -8.00 28.91
C ASN A 100 4.24 -8.65 28.55
N SER A 101 4.20 -9.86 28.00
CA SER A 101 5.41 -10.58 27.57
C SER A 101 5.83 -10.28 26.12
N GLY A 102 5.07 -9.44 25.41
CA GLY A 102 5.32 -9.08 24.01
C GLY A 102 5.00 -10.19 23.01
N LYS A 103 4.28 -11.25 23.39
CA LYS A 103 4.02 -12.42 22.52
C LYS A 103 2.88 -12.23 21.52
N GLY A 104 2.18 -11.10 21.55
CA GLY A 104 0.97 -10.91 20.74
C GLY A 104 -0.27 -11.57 21.34
N ASP A 105 -0.25 -11.84 22.64
CA ASP A 105 -1.27 -12.55 23.41
C ASP A 105 -2.10 -11.62 24.33
N GLY A 106 -2.15 -10.32 24.01
CA GLY A 106 -2.96 -9.36 24.75
C GLY A 106 -4.46 -9.62 24.63
N ILE A 107 -5.25 -9.14 25.59
CA ILE A 107 -6.71 -9.34 25.61
C ILE A 107 -7.38 -8.86 24.32
N ALA A 108 -6.95 -7.72 23.77
CA ALA A 108 -7.49 -7.16 22.54
C ALA A 108 -7.11 -7.99 21.31
N ALA A 109 -5.98 -8.71 21.34
CA ALA A 109 -5.54 -9.54 20.21
C ALA A 109 -6.54 -10.66 19.88
N GLN A 110 -7.31 -11.13 20.86
CA GLN A 110 -8.32 -12.17 20.67
C GLN A 110 -9.51 -11.71 19.84
N PHE A 111 -9.71 -10.40 19.70
CA PHE A 111 -10.81 -9.78 18.96
C PHE A 111 -10.38 -9.24 17.59
N LEU A 112 -9.11 -9.41 17.20
CA LEU A 112 -8.59 -8.97 15.91
C LEU A 112 -8.57 -10.13 14.92
N GLU A 113 -9.01 -9.89 13.69
CA GLU A 113 -8.90 -10.87 12.60
C GLU A 113 -7.44 -11.11 12.22
N THR A 114 -6.59 -10.08 12.36
CA THR A 114 -5.16 -10.17 12.07
C THR A 114 -4.38 -10.57 13.31
N LYS A 115 -3.52 -11.59 13.15
CA LYS A 115 -2.60 -12.01 14.20
C LYS A 115 -1.66 -10.88 14.60
N VAL A 116 -1.68 -10.51 15.88
CA VAL A 116 -0.72 -9.57 16.45
C VAL A 116 0.68 -10.19 16.48
N SER A 117 1.69 -9.42 16.09
CA SER A 117 3.07 -9.92 16.00
C SER A 117 3.67 -10.19 17.38
N ASN A 118 4.43 -11.29 17.47
CA ASN A 118 5.29 -11.58 18.62
C ASN A 118 6.55 -10.71 18.54
N LEU A 119 6.67 -9.75 19.45
CA LEU A 119 7.77 -8.79 19.52
C LEU A 119 9.10 -9.46 19.89
N LYS A 120 9.08 -10.71 20.37
CA LYS A 120 10.27 -11.52 20.66
C LYS A 120 10.84 -12.20 19.41
N ASP A 121 10.10 -12.21 18.30
CA ASP A 121 10.54 -12.88 17.09
C ASP A 121 11.82 -12.24 16.55
N LYS A 122 12.72 -13.08 16.06
CA LYS A 122 14.02 -12.65 15.52
C LYS A 122 13.87 -11.59 14.43
N ILE A 123 12.85 -11.72 13.58
CA ILE A 123 12.56 -10.77 12.50
C ILE A 123 12.22 -9.38 13.05
N ILE A 124 11.53 -9.30 14.20
CA ILE A 124 11.23 -8.02 14.85
C ILE A 124 12.48 -7.49 15.55
N GLN A 125 13.17 -8.34 16.30
CA GLN A 125 14.36 -7.93 17.06
C GLN A 125 15.57 -7.58 16.18
N GLN A 126 15.63 -8.06 14.93
CA GLN A 126 16.69 -7.69 13.98
C GLN A 126 16.45 -6.35 13.27
N GLN A 127 15.24 -5.80 13.30
CA GLN A 127 14.99 -4.46 12.77
C GLN A 127 15.80 -3.43 13.56
N LYS A 128 16.22 -2.36 12.90
CA LYS A 128 16.94 -1.26 13.56
C LYS A 128 15.98 -0.41 14.38
N ASP A 129 16.51 0.26 15.40
CA ASP A 129 15.69 1.05 16.33
C ASP A 129 14.87 2.12 15.60
N GLY A 130 15.45 2.84 14.63
CA GLY A 130 14.72 3.84 13.86
C GLY A 130 13.63 3.28 12.94
N GLU A 131 13.75 2.02 12.48
CA GLU A 131 12.68 1.36 11.73
C GLU A 131 11.48 1.07 12.64
N ILE A 132 11.75 0.60 13.87
CA ILE A 132 10.72 0.37 14.88
C ILE A 132 10.07 1.71 15.28
N PHE A 133 10.86 2.77 15.44
CA PHE A 133 10.35 4.12 15.71
C PHE A 133 9.38 4.60 14.64
N TRP A 134 9.73 4.40 13.36
CA TRP A 134 8.85 4.74 12.25
C TRP A 134 7.56 3.93 12.29
N LYS A 135 7.63 2.62 12.57
CA LYS A 135 6.46 1.74 12.67
C LYS A 135 5.51 2.16 13.81
N ILE A 136 6.03 2.49 14.98
CA ILE A 136 5.24 2.99 16.12
C ILE A 136 4.60 4.33 15.78
N SER A 137 5.35 5.22 15.13
CA SER A 137 4.86 6.55 14.78
C SER A 137 3.71 6.50 13.77
N ASN A 138 3.80 5.64 12.76
CA ASN A 138 2.84 5.59 11.65
C ASN A 138 1.73 4.56 11.84
N GLY A 139 1.94 3.53 12.67
CA GLY A 139 1.00 2.43 12.82
C GLY A 139 0.83 1.61 11.53
N LYS A 140 -0.09 0.65 11.60
CA LYS A 140 -0.66 -0.07 10.46
C LYS A 140 -1.87 -0.82 10.97
N ALA A 141 -3.05 -0.56 10.40
CA ALA A 141 -4.30 -1.15 10.85
C ALA A 141 -4.16 -2.67 11.10
N PRO A 142 -4.59 -3.18 12.26
CA PRO A 142 -5.35 -2.50 13.32
C PRO A 142 -4.50 -1.71 14.35
N MET A 143 -3.17 -1.70 14.25
CA MET A 143 -2.31 -0.93 15.15
C MET A 143 -2.43 0.58 14.85
N PRO A 144 -2.81 1.41 15.84
CA PRO A 144 -2.92 2.86 15.65
C PRO A 144 -1.55 3.52 15.46
N ALA A 145 -1.56 4.72 14.90
CA ALA A 145 -0.39 5.58 14.84
C ALA A 145 -0.19 6.28 16.19
N PHE A 146 1.05 6.31 16.69
CA PHE A 146 1.37 6.97 17.97
C PHE A 146 2.12 8.29 17.82
N LYS A 147 2.33 8.80 16.59
CA LYS A 147 3.06 10.05 16.35
C LYS A 147 2.49 11.26 17.10
N ASP A 148 1.18 11.31 17.29
CA ASP A 148 0.47 12.42 17.95
C ASP A 148 0.06 12.10 19.40
N ILE A 149 0.38 10.89 19.87
CA ILE A 149 0.02 10.39 21.21
C ILE A 149 1.25 10.34 22.13
N LEU A 150 2.40 9.96 21.59
CA LEU A 150 3.64 9.79 22.32
C LEU A 150 4.70 10.76 21.79
N SER A 151 5.41 11.42 22.70
CA SER A 151 6.58 12.21 22.35
C SER A 151 7.70 11.34 21.76
N ASP A 152 8.63 11.95 21.04
CA ASP A 152 9.78 11.24 20.47
C ASP A 152 10.62 10.58 21.57
N GLU A 153 10.82 11.26 22.69
CA GLU A 153 11.47 10.69 23.88
C GLU A 153 10.74 9.44 24.38
N GLN A 154 9.41 9.51 24.55
CA GLN A 154 8.62 8.38 25.01
C GLN A 154 8.71 7.18 24.05
N LYS A 155 8.68 7.42 22.73
CA LYS A 155 8.86 6.36 21.72
C LYS A 155 10.27 5.75 21.80
N TRP A 156 11.31 6.53 22.02
CA TRP A 156 12.67 5.99 22.18
C TRP A 156 12.86 5.20 23.48
N GLN A 157 12.27 5.66 24.58
CA GLN A 157 12.24 4.92 25.86
C GLN A 157 11.48 3.60 25.69
N LEU A 158 10.34 3.61 25.00
CA LEU A 158 9.58 2.42 24.65
C LEU A 158 10.42 1.42 23.85
N ILE A 159 11.17 1.88 22.84
CA ILE A 159 12.08 1.01 22.07
C ILE A 159 13.20 0.47 22.95
N ALA A 160 13.74 1.26 23.89
CA ALA A 160 14.74 0.77 24.85
C ALA A 160 14.18 -0.39 25.70
N PHE A 161 12.90 -0.32 26.08
CA PHE A 161 12.20 -1.45 26.71
C PHE A 161 11.98 -2.63 25.75
N LEU A 162 11.58 -2.41 24.49
CA LEU A 162 11.40 -3.49 23.51
C LEU A 162 12.67 -4.34 23.32
N ARG A 163 13.85 -3.76 23.53
CA ARG A 163 15.14 -4.46 23.48
C ARG A 163 15.44 -5.34 24.71
N THR A 164 14.64 -5.25 25.77
CA THR A 164 14.77 -6.14 26.92
C THR A 164 14.01 -7.46 26.72
N PHE A 165 13.21 -7.59 25.67
CA PHE A 165 12.56 -8.86 25.36
C PHE A 165 13.60 -9.88 24.86
N ASP A 166 13.72 -10.99 25.59
CA ASP A 166 14.63 -12.07 25.20
C ASP A 166 14.28 -12.63 23.82
N VAL A 167 15.27 -12.73 22.93
CA VAL A 167 15.16 -13.62 21.77
C VAL A 167 15.25 -15.05 22.31
N PRO A 168 14.29 -15.96 22.01
CA PRO A 168 14.40 -17.34 22.42
C PRO A 168 15.73 -17.93 21.92
N LYS A 169 16.62 -18.31 22.84
CA LYS A 169 17.83 -19.07 22.48
C LYS A 169 17.33 -20.40 21.91
N LYS A 170 17.73 -20.75 20.67
CA LYS A 170 17.44 -22.09 20.11
C LYS A 170 17.85 -23.13 21.15
N GLY A 171 16.88 -23.91 21.62
CA GLY A 171 17.02 -24.78 22.77
C GLY A 171 18.19 -25.74 22.62
N GLY A 172 19.05 -25.78 23.65
CA GLY A 172 19.86 -26.97 23.90
C GLY A 172 18.89 -28.10 24.26
N ARG A 173 18.87 -29.16 23.45
CA ARG A 173 18.31 -30.44 23.85
C ARG A 173 19.04 -30.88 25.13
N LYS A 174 18.28 -31.17 26.18
CA LYS A 174 18.71 -32.14 27.19
C LYS A 174 18.31 -33.51 26.70
#